data_AF-A0A3N2BFV7-F1
#
_entry.id   AF-A0A3N2BFV7-F1
#
_cell.length_a   1.000
_cell.length_b   1.000
_cell.length_c   1.000
_cell.angle_alpha   90.00
_cell.angle_beta   90.00
_cell.angle_gamma   90.00
#
_symmetry.space_group_name_H-M   'P 1'
#
loop_
_entity.id
_entity.type
_entity.pdbx_description
1 polymer ?
#
loop_
_entity_poly.entity_id
_entity_poly.type
_entity_poly.pdbx_seq_one_letter_code
_entity_poly.pdbx_strand_id
1 'polypeptide(L)'
;MLEITWLLTTIAQSTAALVAIIGGLLVSRYVSLHAQQKAAGRRVADLSRRHEAAAESFQAARESLEAFGIELLSHDPGIYQRLLRLPAEIGPEDIPEDLLQVTSLADEMDRDRFRQRLVELRAELARAREQIGQRLPSGGSRPSWHEISSQLDFPQREEHLWAWSYRLLCRERDLSQPADPGAVPVPARLDWDDDADTQWDIAEHQVLQRRVEQLGSESRSLRQELQLARETLEASRQPEGFRLALLVLSTAVALGIALPGAALAFWPAQAPWGAELALRALCLGLFLASLGVILRFLFHYAAFLRGDEPQLPDRLWHLARRRSAWRDSLPPEGRPQTMSTR
;
A
#
# COMPACT_ATOMS: atom_id res chain seq x y z
N MET A 1 39.89 38.67 -48.09
CA MET A 1 39.27 38.89 -46.76
C MET A 1 37.76 38.66 -46.76
N LEU A 2 36.97 39.24 -47.69
CA LEU A 2 35.50 39.11 -47.72
C LEU A 2 34.96 37.66 -47.70
N GLU A 3 35.64 36.71 -48.35
CA GLU A 3 35.18 35.32 -48.43
C GLU A 3 35.26 34.54 -47.10
N ILE A 4 36.23 34.83 -46.23
CA ILE A 4 36.41 34.13 -44.94
C ILE A 4 35.25 34.47 -44.01
N THR A 5 34.97 35.77 -43.92
CA THR A 5 33.94 36.32 -43.05
C THR A 5 32.60 35.72 -43.41
N TRP A 6 32.34 35.54 -44.71
CA TRP A 6 31.11 34.91 -45.17
C TRP A 6 30.97 33.45 -44.71
N LEU A 7 31.98 32.59 -44.94
CA LEU A 7 31.92 31.18 -44.56
C LEU A 7 31.71 30.99 -43.05
N LEU A 8 32.51 31.68 -42.22
CA LEU A 8 32.42 31.56 -40.77
C LEU A 8 31.09 32.09 -40.24
N THR A 9 30.55 33.16 -40.83
CA THR A 9 29.23 33.70 -40.48
C THR A 9 28.12 32.70 -40.84
N THR A 10 28.17 32.08 -42.03
CA THR A 10 27.17 31.07 -42.43
C THR A 10 27.21 29.83 -41.52
N ILE A 11 28.41 29.36 -41.13
CA ILE A 11 28.57 28.26 -40.16
C ILE A 11 27.97 28.63 -38.80
N ALA A 12 28.29 29.81 -38.28
CA ALA A 12 27.76 30.28 -37.01
C ALA A 12 26.23 30.44 -37.04
N GLN A 13 25.69 31.03 -38.11
CA GLN A 13 24.25 31.25 -38.28
C GLN A 13 23.48 29.93 -38.42
N SER A 14 23.98 28.98 -39.22
CA SER A 14 23.34 27.66 -39.38
C SER A 14 23.41 26.84 -38.10
N THR A 15 24.53 26.85 -37.37
CA THR A 15 24.65 26.21 -36.06
C THR A 15 23.68 26.83 -35.05
N ALA A 16 23.60 28.16 -35.01
CA ALA A 16 22.68 28.86 -34.13
C ALA A 16 21.22 28.49 -34.42
N ALA A 17 20.82 28.45 -35.69
CA ALA A 17 19.48 28.02 -36.09
C ALA A 17 19.19 26.58 -35.65
N LEU A 18 20.13 25.65 -35.86
CA LEU A 18 19.97 24.24 -35.48
C LEU A 18 19.87 24.07 -33.96
N VAL A 19 20.75 24.75 -33.20
CA VAL A 19 20.72 24.76 -31.74
C VAL A 19 19.40 25.35 -31.23
N ALA A 20 18.91 26.42 -31.84
CA ALA A 20 17.64 27.03 -31.44
C ALA A 20 16.45 26.08 -31.64
N ILE A 21 16.40 25.38 -32.78
CA ILE A 21 15.33 24.39 -33.06
C ILE A 21 15.40 23.23 -32.06
N ILE A 22 16.55 22.58 -31.92
CA ILE A 22 16.71 21.42 -31.04
C ILE A 22 16.54 21.83 -29.58
N GLY A 23 17.12 22.97 -29.18
CA GLY A 23 16.98 23.53 -27.84
C GLY A 23 15.53 23.84 -27.50
N GLY A 24 14.78 24.46 -28.42
CA GLY A 24 13.35 24.73 -28.26
C GLY A 24 12.54 23.45 -28.05
N LEU A 25 12.81 22.40 -28.84
CA LEU A 25 12.16 21.09 -28.69
C LEU A 25 12.50 20.43 -27.35
N LEU A 26 13.77 20.47 -26.93
CA LEU A 26 14.21 19.91 -25.64
C LEU A 26 13.57 20.62 -24.45
N VAL A 27 13.52 21.96 -24.48
CA VAL A 27 12.88 22.75 -23.42
C VAL A 27 11.38 22.46 -23.36
N SER A 28 10.69 22.42 -24.50
CA SER A 28 9.26 22.08 -24.56
C SER A 28 8.98 20.69 -23.98
N ARG A 29 9.79 19.68 -24.37
CA ARG A 29 9.68 18.31 -23.83
C ARG A 29 9.97 18.27 -22.33
N TYR A 30 10.98 18.99 -21.86
CA TYR A 30 11.33 19.07 -20.45
C TYR A 30 10.19 19.65 -19.61
N VAL A 31 9.60 20.78 -20.04
CA VAL A 31 8.47 21.41 -19.36
C VAL A 31 7.26 20.46 -19.32
N SER A 32 6.96 19.79 -20.44
CA SER A 32 5.89 18.80 -20.51
C SER A 32 6.12 17.64 -19.54
N LEU A 33 7.33 17.08 -19.50
CA LEU A 33 7.68 15.99 -18.60
C LEU A 33 7.64 16.42 -17.13
N HIS A 34 8.10 17.62 -16.82
CA HIS A 34 7.99 18.17 -15.46
C HIS A 34 6.54 18.36 -15.03
N ALA A 35 5.66 18.82 -15.94
CA ALA A 35 4.22 18.91 -15.68
C ALA A 35 3.61 17.52 -15.43
N GLN A 36 4.00 16.51 -16.22
CA GLN A 36 3.57 15.11 -16.02
C GLN A 36 4.04 14.55 -14.67
N GLN A 37 5.32 14.76 -14.30
CA GLN A 37 5.86 14.37 -12.99
C GLN A 37 5.08 15.02 -11.85
N LYS A 38 4.77 16.33 -11.96
CA LYS A 38 4.01 17.05 -10.94
C LYS A 38 2.57 16.52 -10.83
N ALA A 39 1.93 16.19 -11.94
CA ALA A 39 0.61 15.59 -11.96
C ALA A 39 0.62 14.17 -11.34
N ALA A 40 1.60 13.34 -11.70
CA ALA A 40 1.79 12.00 -11.14
C ALA A 40 2.08 12.07 -9.63
N GLY A 41 2.90 13.02 -9.18
CA GLY A 41 3.19 13.24 -7.76
C GLY A 41 1.93 13.60 -6.95
N ARG A 42 1.05 14.46 -7.51
CA ARG A 42 -0.25 14.76 -6.88
C ARG A 42 -1.14 13.52 -6.78
N ARG A 43 -1.15 12.68 -7.82
CA ARG A 43 -1.92 11.43 -7.81
C ARG A 43 -1.42 10.45 -6.74
N VAL A 44 -0.09 10.29 -6.60
CA VAL A 44 0.51 9.46 -5.53
C VAL A 44 0.13 10.00 -4.16
N ALA A 45 0.22 11.31 -3.94
CA ALA A 45 -0.16 11.93 -2.68
C ALA A 45 -1.66 11.73 -2.36
N ASP A 46 -2.53 11.82 -3.37
CA ASP A 46 -3.96 11.57 -3.18
C ASP A 46 -4.26 10.11 -2.83
N LEU A 47 -3.66 9.16 -3.56
CA LEU A 47 -3.80 7.73 -3.29
C LEU A 47 -3.25 7.34 -1.91
N SER A 48 -2.14 7.95 -1.46
CA SER A 48 -1.59 7.71 -0.12
C SER A 48 -2.60 8.09 0.95
N ARG A 49 -3.19 9.30 0.87
CA ARG A 49 -4.19 9.77 1.84
C ARG A 49 -5.43 8.88 1.86
N ARG A 50 -5.90 8.43 0.69
CA ARG A 50 -7.04 7.50 0.61
C ARG A 50 -6.70 6.14 1.21
N HIS A 51 -5.50 5.61 0.94
CA HIS A 51 -5.04 4.37 1.56
C HIS A 51 -5.01 4.53 3.08
N GLU A 52 -4.41 5.60 3.60
CA GLU A 52 -4.32 5.85 5.05
C GLU A 52 -5.72 5.87 5.69
N ALA A 53 -6.66 6.64 5.14
CA ALA A 53 -8.04 6.70 5.63
C ALA A 53 -8.78 5.33 5.54
N ALA A 54 -8.56 4.57 4.46
CA ALA A 54 -9.13 3.23 4.31
C ALA A 54 -8.51 2.23 5.30
N ALA A 55 -7.23 2.35 5.62
CA ALA A 55 -6.55 1.51 6.60
C ALA A 55 -7.04 1.80 8.02
N GLU A 56 -7.22 3.08 8.37
CA GLU A 56 -7.84 3.50 9.64
C GLU A 56 -9.27 2.96 9.77
N SER A 57 -10.07 3.09 8.70
CA SER A 57 -11.44 2.59 8.67
C SER A 57 -11.50 1.07 8.82
N PHE A 58 -10.60 0.35 8.16
CA PHE A 58 -10.46 -1.10 8.28
C PHE A 58 -10.10 -1.52 9.71
N GLN A 59 -9.14 -0.84 10.32
CA GLN A 59 -8.72 -1.11 11.70
C GLN A 59 -9.86 -0.85 12.69
N ALA A 60 -10.58 0.26 12.57
CA ALA A 60 -11.74 0.57 13.41
C ALA A 60 -12.88 -0.45 13.26
N ALA A 61 -13.14 -0.92 12.03
CA ALA A 61 -14.14 -1.96 11.79
C ALA A 61 -13.73 -3.30 12.42
N ARG A 62 -12.44 -3.65 12.36
CA ARG A 62 -11.90 -4.85 12.99
C ARG A 62 -12.02 -4.77 14.51
N GLU A 63 -11.64 -3.65 15.11
CA GLU A 63 -11.81 -3.42 16.55
C GLU A 63 -13.27 -3.50 17.00
N SER A 64 -14.21 -3.04 16.15
CA SER A 64 -15.65 -3.17 16.42
C SER A 64 -16.11 -4.63 16.36
N LEU A 65 -15.66 -5.40 15.37
CA LEU A 65 -15.95 -6.84 15.27
C LEU A 65 -15.38 -7.61 16.46
N GLU A 66 -14.14 -7.33 16.85
CA GLU A 66 -13.50 -7.94 18.01
C GLU A 66 -14.24 -7.60 19.30
N ALA A 67 -14.61 -6.33 19.51
CA ALA A 67 -15.38 -5.91 20.68
C ALA A 67 -16.74 -6.62 20.74
N PHE A 68 -17.44 -6.71 19.61
CA PHE A 68 -18.70 -7.44 19.49
C PHE A 68 -18.52 -8.94 19.77
N GLY A 69 -17.46 -9.56 19.25
CA GLY A 69 -17.12 -10.96 19.54
C GLY A 69 -16.91 -11.20 21.04
N ILE A 70 -16.19 -10.32 21.73
CA ILE A 70 -16.02 -10.38 23.19
C ILE A 70 -17.36 -10.29 23.92
N GLU A 71 -18.25 -9.41 23.46
CA GLU A 71 -19.59 -9.22 24.01
C GLU A 71 -20.48 -10.45 23.78
N LEU A 72 -20.51 -11.01 22.57
CA LEU A 72 -21.26 -12.22 22.24
C LEU A 72 -20.85 -13.42 23.11
N LEU A 73 -19.55 -13.57 23.35
CA LEU A 73 -19.02 -14.61 24.24
C LEU A 73 -19.38 -14.37 25.69
N SER A 74 -19.59 -13.11 26.07
CA SER A 74 -20.13 -12.77 27.37
C SER A 74 -21.58 -13.22 27.53
N HIS A 75 -22.27 -13.72 26.51
CA HIS A 75 -23.65 -14.24 26.55
C HIS A 75 -23.72 -15.77 26.49
N ASP A 76 -22.61 -16.49 26.25
CA ASP A 76 -22.62 -17.96 26.12
C ASP A 76 -22.71 -18.66 27.49
N PRO A 77 -23.83 -19.39 27.78
CA PRO A 77 -23.98 -20.14 29.02
C PRO A 77 -22.90 -21.20 29.25
N GLY A 78 -22.33 -21.75 28.17
CA GLY A 78 -21.25 -22.73 28.22
C GLY A 78 -19.95 -22.14 28.77
N ILE A 79 -19.67 -20.87 28.46
CA ILE A 79 -18.52 -20.15 29.02
C ILE A 79 -18.71 -19.94 30.52
N TYR A 80 -19.89 -19.50 30.95
CA TYR A 80 -20.19 -19.32 32.38
C TYR A 80 -20.01 -20.61 33.18
N GLN A 81 -20.49 -21.76 32.66
CA GLN A 81 -20.32 -23.06 33.31
C GLN A 81 -18.86 -23.45 33.47
N ARG A 82 -18.03 -23.15 32.47
CA ARG A 82 -16.59 -23.42 32.53
C ARG A 82 -15.88 -22.47 33.50
N LEU A 83 -16.21 -21.17 33.46
CA LEU A 83 -15.66 -20.18 34.39
C LEU A 83 -15.94 -20.54 35.85
N LEU A 84 -17.11 -21.10 36.16
CA LEU A 84 -17.46 -21.56 37.49
C LEU A 84 -16.59 -22.69 38.04
N ARG A 85 -15.99 -23.51 37.16
CA ARG A 85 -15.14 -24.63 37.57
C ARG A 85 -13.73 -24.20 37.94
N LEU A 86 -13.36 -22.97 37.61
CA LEU A 86 -12.03 -22.45 37.86
C LEU A 86 -11.89 -21.99 39.34
N PRO A 87 -10.67 -21.82 39.89
CA PRO A 87 -10.44 -21.37 41.29
C PRO A 87 -10.70 -19.88 41.49
N ALA A 88 -11.41 -19.46 42.56
CA ALA A 88 -11.95 -18.10 42.74
C ALA A 88 -11.00 -16.94 42.34
N GLU A 89 -9.75 -17.04 42.76
CA GLU A 89 -8.66 -16.16 42.36
C GLU A 89 -7.94 -16.78 41.16
N ILE A 90 -8.12 -16.19 39.97
CA ILE A 90 -7.41 -16.60 38.75
C ILE A 90 -6.84 -15.36 38.05
N GLY A 91 -5.58 -15.44 37.62
CA GLY A 91 -5.00 -14.43 36.75
C GLY A 91 -5.40 -14.63 35.28
N PRO A 92 -5.17 -13.64 34.40
CA PRO A 92 -5.40 -13.79 32.96
C PRO A 92 -4.56 -14.93 32.35
N GLU A 93 -3.35 -15.13 32.85
CA GLU A 93 -2.40 -16.15 32.40
C GLU A 93 -2.85 -17.59 32.75
N ASP A 94 -3.71 -17.73 33.76
CA ASP A 94 -4.17 -19.01 34.28
C ASP A 94 -5.46 -19.50 33.60
N ILE A 95 -6.06 -18.70 32.72
CA ILE A 95 -7.26 -19.08 31.95
C ILE A 95 -6.90 -20.28 31.04
N PRO A 96 -7.58 -21.43 31.18
CA PRO A 96 -7.28 -22.61 30.37
C PRO A 96 -7.44 -22.36 28.87
N GLU A 97 -6.52 -22.89 28.07
CA GLU A 97 -6.53 -22.74 26.60
C GLU A 97 -7.77 -23.39 25.96
N ASP A 98 -8.35 -24.43 26.57
CA ASP A 98 -9.57 -25.07 26.07
C ASP A 98 -10.78 -24.13 26.16
N LEU A 99 -10.80 -23.21 27.12
CA LEU A 99 -11.80 -22.14 27.24
C LEU A 99 -11.65 -21.11 26.11
N LEU A 100 -10.41 -20.88 25.64
CA LEU A 100 -10.13 -20.05 24.48
C LEU A 100 -10.56 -20.76 23.18
N GLN A 101 -10.44 -22.08 23.10
CA GLN A 101 -10.81 -22.85 21.89
C GLN A 101 -12.31 -23.12 21.72
N VAL A 102 -13.15 -22.87 22.74
CA VAL A 102 -14.61 -23.06 22.65
C VAL A 102 -15.23 -22.20 21.55
N THR A 103 -14.58 -21.09 21.24
CA THR A 103 -15.14 -20.07 20.37
C THR A 103 -14.37 -20.13 19.06
N SER A 104 -15.06 -20.43 17.97
CA SER A 104 -14.48 -20.32 16.62
C SER A 104 -13.99 -18.90 16.30
N LEU A 105 -14.35 -17.94 17.15
CA LEU A 105 -13.98 -16.53 17.09
C LEU A 105 -12.62 -16.23 17.76
N ALA A 106 -12.12 -17.10 18.64
CA ALA A 106 -10.88 -16.82 19.39
C ALA A 106 -9.61 -16.75 18.53
N ASP A 107 -9.59 -17.41 17.38
CA ASP A 107 -8.42 -17.36 16.48
C ASP A 107 -8.24 -15.99 15.82
N GLU A 108 -9.30 -15.19 15.72
CA GLU A 108 -9.26 -13.86 15.10
C GLU A 108 -9.12 -12.73 16.14
N MET A 109 -9.41 -13.01 17.41
CA MET A 109 -9.46 -12.06 18.50
C MET A 109 -8.11 -11.88 19.22
N ASP A 110 -7.91 -10.68 19.78
CA ASP A 110 -6.82 -10.43 20.72
C ASP A 110 -7.00 -11.29 21.99
N ARG A 111 -6.14 -12.32 22.11
CA ARG A 111 -6.18 -13.30 23.19
C ARG A 111 -6.01 -12.67 24.57
N ASP A 112 -5.20 -11.62 24.70
CA ASP A 112 -4.93 -10.99 25.98
C ASP A 112 -6.16 -10.21 26.46
N ARG A 113 -6.78 -9.47 25.54
CA ARG A 113 -8.04 -8.76 25.81
C ARG A 113 -9.16 -9.73 26.15
N PHE A 114 -9.22 -10.87 25.45
CA PHE A 114 -10.22 -11.91 25.73
C PHE A 114 -10.01 -12.56 27.10
N ARG A 115 -8.76 -12.92 27.46
CA ARG A 115 -8.43 -13.44 28.80
C ARG A 115 -8.80 -12.45 29.90
N GLN A 116 -8.48 -11.17 29.72
CA GLN A 116 -8.85 -10.13 30.67
C GLN A 116 -10.37 -10.07 30.87
N ARG A 117 -11.15 -10.11 29.78
CA ARG A 117 -12.61 -10.15 29.89
C ARG A 117 -13.12 -11.38 30.63
N LEU A 118 -12.54 -12.56 30.39
CA LEU A 118 -12.95 -13.79 31.08
C LEU A 118 -12.71 -13.70 32.60
N VAL A 119 -11.62 -13.05 33.03
CA VAL A 119 -11.35 -12.78 34.45
C VAL A 119 -12.41 -11.83 35.03
N GLU A 120 -12.76 -10.77 34.32
CA GLU A 120 -13.81 -9.82 34.73
C GLU A 120 -15.18 -10.51 34.86
N LEU A 121 -15.58 -11.27 33.84
CA LEU A 121 -16.84 -12.03 33.82
C LEU A 121 -16.91 -13.01 34.98
N ARG A 122 -15.81 -13.71 35.27
CA ARG A 122 -15.73 -14.64 36.38
C ARG A 122 -15.89 -13.94 37.73
N ALA A 123 -15.22 -12.80 37.93
CA ALA A 123 -15.36 -12.02 39.16
C ALA A 123 -16.81 -11.54 39.35
N GLU A 124 -17.44 -11.09 38.27
CA GLU A 124 -18.85 -10.68 38.28
C GLU A 124 -19.80 -11.85 38.55
N LEU A 125 -19.50 -13.03 38.00
CA LEU A 125 -20.27 -14.25 38.23
C LEU A 125 -20.18 -14.74 39.68
N ALA A 126 -19.01 -14.61 40.31
CA ALA A 126 -18.86 -14.88 41.74
C ALA A 126 -19.70 -13.91 42.59
N ARG A 127 -19.65 -12.61 42.26
CA ARG A 127 -20.46 -11.56 42.91
C ARG A 127 -21.96 -11.82 42.76
N ALA A 128 -22.40 -12.12 41.53
CA ALA A 128 -23.80 -12.42 41.23
C ALA A 128 -24.29 -13.59 42.09
N ARG A 129 -23.52 -14.68 42.14
CA ARG A 129 -23.89 -15.86 42.95
C ARG A 129 -23.98 -15.57 44.44
N GLU A 130 -23.04 -14.80 44.98
CA GLU A 130 -23.06 -14.40 46.38
C GLU A 130 -24.31 -13.58 46.72
N GLN A 131 -24.57 -12.50 45.98
CA GLN A 131 -25.69 -11.61 46.27
C GLN A 131 -27.04 -12.28 46.04
N ILE A 132 -27.20 -13.02 44.93
CA ILE A 132 -28.42 -13.77 44.66
C ILE A 132 -28.62 -14.87 45.72
N GLY A 133 -27.56 -15.55 46.13
CA GLY A 133 -27.59 -16.58 47.16
C GLY A 133 -28.05 -16.09 48.53
N GLN A 134 -27.70 -14.85 48.91
CA GLN A 134 -28.15 -14.20 50.15
C GLN A 134 -29.64 -13.84 50.13
N ARG A 135 -30.23 -13.62 48.95
CA ARG A 135 -31.63 -13.23 48.79
C ARG A 135 -32.57 -14.41 48.51
N LEU A 136 -32.05 -15.50 47.95
CA LEU A 136 -32.83 -16.70 47.68
C LEU A 136 -33.23 -17.42 48.99
N PRO A 137 -34.47 -17.91 49.09
CA PRO A 137 -34.87 -18.76 50.21
C PRO A 137 -34.11 -20.11 50.18
N SER A 138 -34.00 -20.76 51.33
CA SER A 138 -33.38 -22.09 51.46
C SER A 138 -34.29 -23.24 51.00
N GLY A 139 -35.57 -22.95 50.71
CA GLY A 139 -36.56 -23.91 50.22
C GLY A 139 -37.91 -23.23 49.95
N GLY A 140 -38.78 -23.88 49.17
CA GLY A 140 -40.13 -23.41 48.86
C GLY A 140 -40.31 -22.88 47.45
N SER A 141 -41.23 -21.92 47.28
CA SER A 141 -41.58 -21.34 45.97
C SER A 141 -40.44 -20.47 45.45
N ARG A 142 -40.06 -20.67 44.18
CA ARG A 142 -39.11 -19.82 43.47
C ARG A 142 -39.64 -18.38 43.33
N PRO A 143 -38.96 -17.34 43.87
CA PRO A 143 -39.32 -15.94 43.64
C PRO A 143 -39.11 -15.58 42.16
N SER A 144 -39.82 -14.59 41.60
CA SER A 144 -39.62 -14.23 40.18
C SER A 144 -38.24 -13.57 39.94
N TRP A 145 -37.70 -13.66 38.72
CA TRP A 145 -36.45 -12.95 38.39
C TRP A 145 -36.58 -11.44 38.64
N HIS A 146 -37.68 -10.84 38.20
CA HIS A 146 -37.96 -9.41 38.36
C HIS A 146 -37.95 -8.96 39.83
N GLU A 147 -38.52 -9.77 40.72
CA GLU A 147 -38.54 -9.50 42.15
C GLU A 147 -37.13 -9.51 42.76
N ILE A 148 -36.30 -10.48 42.36
CA ILE A 148 -34.91 -10.56 42.82
C ILE A 148 -34.06 -9.45 42.21
N SER A 149 -34.15 -9.23 40.89
CA SER A 149 -33.33 -8.25 40.18
C SER A 149 -33.60 -6.82 40.64
N SER A 150 -34.84 -6.47 41.00
CA SER A 150 -35.18 -5.16 41.58
C SER A 150 -34.48 -4.84 42.92
N GLN A 151 -33.93 -5.85 43.58
CA GLN A 151 -33.25 -5.72 44.88
C GLN A 151 -31.73 -5.81 44.78
N LEU A 152 -31.20 -6.06 43.60
CA LEU A 152 -29.78 -6.25 43.33
C LEU A 152 -29.22 -5.01 42.64
N ASP A 153 -27.98 -4.67 42.95
CA ASP A 153 -27.22 -3.63 42.25
C ASP A 153 -26.25 -4.33 41.29
N PHE A 154 -26.63 -4.41 40.02
CA PHE A 154 -25.82 -5.03 38.97
C PHE A 154 -25.72 -4.15 37.73
N PRO A 155 -24.60 -4.23 36.97
CA PRO A 155 -24.48 -3.50 35.72
C PRO A 155 -25.51 -4.00 34.71
N GLN A 156 -26.29 -3.10 34.10
CA GLN A 156 -27.30 -3.47 33.10
C GLN A 156 -26.74 -4.32 31.95
N ARG A 157 -25.49 -4.08 31.54
CA ARG A 157 -24.80 -4.85 30.50
C ARG A 157 -24.59 -6.34 30.85
N GLU A 158 -24.66 -6.70 32.13
CA GLU A 158 -24.41 -8.05 32.61
C GLU A 158 -25.71 -8.75 33.06
N GLU A 159 -26.90 -8.21 32.71
CA GLU A 159 -28.18 -8.79 33.14
C GLU A 159 -28.30 -10.27 32.79
N HIS A 160 -27.84 -10.67 31.60
CA HIS A 160 -27.88 -12.07 31.14
C HIS A 160 -27.08 -13.00 32.07
N LEU A 161 -25.88 -12.58 32.49
CA LEU A 161 -25.01 -13.33 33.40
C LEU A 161 -25.65 -13.48 34.79
N TRP A 162 -26.28 -12.42 35.29
CA TRP A 162 -26.97 -12.44 36.58
C TRP A 162 -28.24 -13.28 36.54
N ALA A 163 -29.06 -13.15 35.49
CA ALA A 163 -30.26 -13.95 35.27
C ALA A 163 -29.93 -15.44 35.09
N TRP A 164 -28.80 -15.74 34.44
CA TRP A 164 -28.26 -17.10 34.33
C TRP A 164 -27.82 -17.64 35.70
N SER A 165 -27.07 -16.85 36.48
CA SER A 165 -26.60 -17.23 37.82
C SER A 165 -27.76 -17.50 38.78
N TYR A 166 -28.82 -16.69 38.72
CA TYR A 166 -30.04 -16.89 39.51
C TYR A 166 -30.74 -18.21 39.15
N ARG A 167 -30.89 -18.51 37.86
CA ARG A 167 -31.47 -19.79 37.41
C ARG A 167 -30.67 -20.98 37.89
N LEU A 168 -29.34 -20.89 37.79
CA LEU A 168 -28.45 -21.94 38.26
C LEU A 168 -28.61 -22.19 39.76
N LEU A 169 -28.64 -21.13 40.58
CA LEU A 169 -28.84 -21.23 42.03
C LEU A 169 -30.23 -21.77 42.42
N CYS A 170 -31.29 -21.36 41.71
CA CYS A 170 -32.62 -21.93 41.91
C CYS A 170 -32.64 -23.44 41.66
N ARG A 171 -31.91 -23.91 40.65
CA ARG A 171 -31.77 -25.32 40.33
C ARG A 171 -30.96 -26.07 41.38
N GLU A 172 -29.83 -25.50 41.83
CA GLU A 172 -28.98 -26.08 42.89
C GLU A 172 -29.74 -26.24 44.22
N ARG A 173 -30.71 -25.37 44.51
CA ARG A 173 -31.54 -25.40 45.72
C ARG A 173 -32.87 -26.14 45.57
N ASP A 174 -33.10 -26.77 44.41
CA ASP A 174 -34.35 -27.49 44.09
C ASP A 174 -35.62 -26.64 44.34
N LEU A 175 -35.56 -25.35 44.00
CA LEU A 175 -36.70 -24.45 44.15
C LEU A 175 -37.70 -24.71 43.02
N SER A 176 -38.80 -25.38 43.35
CA SER A 176 -39.91 -25.62 42.45
C SER A 176 -40.48 -24.30 41.91
N GLN A 177 -40.79 -24.27 40.62
CA GLN A 177 -41.68 -23.23 40.11
C GLN A 177 -42.99 -23.29 40.91
N PRO A 178 -43.54 -22.14 41.35
CA PRO A 178 -44.90 -22.12 41.87
C PRO A 178 -45.79 -22.79 40.84
N ALA A 179 -46.58 -23.78 41.27
CA ALA A 179 -47.56 -24.43 40.43
C ALA A 179 -48.59 -23.37 40.04
N ASP A 180 -48.37 -22.70 38.93
CA ASP A 180 -49.35 -21.79 38.34
C ASP A 180 -50.50 -22.67 37.82
N PRO A 181 -51.70 -22.61 38.45
CA PRO A 181 -52.78 -23.54 38.15
C PRO A 181 -53.35 -23.40 36.72
N GLY A 182 -52.86 -22.43 35.93
CA GLY A 182 -53.16 -22.28 34.50
C GLY A 182 -51.98 -22.49 33.55
N ALA A 183 -50.76 -22.72 34.04
CA ALA A 183 -49.60 -22.82 33.16
C ALA A 183 -49.55 -24.18 32.46
N VAL A 184 -49.59 -24.16 31.13
CA VAL A 184 -49.24 -25.33 30.31
C VAL A 184 -47.82 -25.74 30.72
N PRO A 185 -47.55 -27.03 31.02
CA PRO A 185 -46.20 -27.48 31.34
C PRO A 185 -45.29 -27.20 30.15
N VAL A 186 -44.56 -26.09 30.22
CA VAL A 186 -43.49 -25.78 29.28
C VAL A 186 -42.44 -26.87 29.49
N PRO A 187 -42.07 -27.64 28.45
CA PRO A 187 -41.07 -28.69 28.59
C PRO A 187 -39.81 -28.12 29.24
N ALA A 188 -39.18 -28.87 30.15
CA ALA A 188 -38.02 -28.45 30.94
C ALA A 188 -36.72 -28.19 30.12
N ARG A 189 -36.85 -27.99 28.81
CA ARG A 189 -35.85 -27.31 28.01
C ARG A 189 -35.84 -25.86 28.50
N LEU A 190 -34.66 -25.36 28.86
CA LEU A 190 -34.46 -23.95 29.08
C LEU A 190 -34.73 -23.24 27.74
N ASP A 191 -36.00 -23.02 27.40
CA ASP A 191 -36.42 -22.03 26.41
C ASP A 191 -36.19 -20.69 27.10
N TRP A 192 -34.93 -20.25 27.09
CA TRP A 192 -34.79 -18.84 26.79
C TRP A 192 -35.47 -18.66 25.43
N ASP A 193 -36.21 -17.58 25.24
CA ASP A 193 -36.50 -17.05 23.89
C ASP A 193 -35.18 -16.56 23.22
N ASP A 194 -34.07 -17.26 23.48
CA ASP A 194 -32.70 -17.03 22.99
C ASP A 194 -32.66 -17.11 21.47
N ASP A 195 -33.63 -17.77 20.84
CA ASP A 195 -33.66 -17.85 19.38
C ASP A 195 -33.77 -16.46 18.74
N ALA A 196 -34.46 -15.50 19.36
CA ALA A 196 -34.59 -14.15 18.81
C ALA A 196 -33.31 -13.31 19.01
N ASP A 197 -32.77 -13.29 20.23
CA ASP A 197 -31.56 -12.54 20.56
C ASP A 197 -30.32 -13.14 19.87
N THR A 198 -30.20 -14.48 19.84
CA THR A 198 -29.12 -15.19 19.13
C THR A 198 -29.18 -14.93 17.63
N GLN A 199 -30.38 -14.87 17.03
CA GLN A 199 -30.51 -14.53 15.60
C GLN A 199 -30.09 -13.09 15.32
N TRP A 200 -30.44 -12.15 16.22
CA TRP A 200 -30.00 -10.76 16.11
C TRP A 200 -28.48 -10.66 16.18
N ASP A 201 -27.86 -11.32 17.15
CA ASP A 201 -26.42 -11.31 17.35
C ASP A 201 -25.65 -11.94 16.18
N ILE A 202 -26.15 -13.06 15.65
CA ILE A 202 -25.59 -13.69 14.45
C ILE A 202 -25.69 -12.73 13.25
N ALA A 203 -26.81 -12.06 13.08
CA ALA A 203 -27.01 -11.11 11.99
C ALA A 203 -26.07 -9.90 12.12
N GLU A 204 -25.92 -9.34 13.32
CA GLU A 204 -25.03 -8.22 13.61
C GLU A 204 -23.56 -8.60 13.40
N HIS A 205 -23.14 -9.76 13.91
CA HIS A 205 -21.81 -10.33 13.65
C HIS A 205 -21.52 -10.44 12.14
N GLN A 206 -22.45 -11.00 11.37
CA GLN A 206 -22.31 -11.13 9.92
C GLN A 206 -22.23 -9.77 9.21
N VAL A 207 -22.90 -8.74 9.71
CA VAL A 207 -22.82 -7.37 9.17
C VAL A 207 -21.44 -6.78 9.44
N LEU A 208 -20.93 -6.91 10.66
CA LEU A 208 -19.59 -6.45 11.03
C LEU A 208 -18.50 -7.19 10.25
N GLN A 209 -18.61 -8.50 10.11
CA GLN A 209 -17.68 -9.33 9.35
C GLN A 209 -17.63 -8.90 7.87
N ARG A 210 -18.81 -8.74 7.23
CA ARG A 210 -18.90 -8.23 5.85
C ARG A 210 -18.26 -6.86 5.71
N ARG A 211 -18.42 -5.98 6.70
CA ARG A 211 -17.82 -4.64 6.72
C ARG A 211 -16.29 -4.70 6.80
N VAL A 212 -15.74 -5.58 7.65
CA VAL A 212 -14.28 -5.81 7.76
C VAL A 212 -13.72 -6.34 6.44
N GLU A 213 -14.38 -7.34 5.83
CA GLU A 213 -13.97 -7.90 4.54
C GLU A 213 -13.99 -6.84 3.42
N GLN A 214 -15.06 -6.05 3.35
CA GLN A 214 -15.21 -4.98 2.36
C GLN A 214 -14.08 -3.94 2.50
N LEU A 215 -13.89 -3.38 3.70
CA LEU A 215 -12.85 -2.38 3.94
C LEU A 215 -11.44 -2.96 3.76
N GLY A 216 -11.24 -4.23 4.10
CA GLY A 216 -9.98 -4.93 3.86
C GLY A 216 -9.66 -5.10 2.37
N SER A 217 -10.68 -5.39 1.55
CA SER A 217 -10.55 -5.45 0.09
C SER A 217 -10.21 -4.08 -0.52
N GLU A 218 -10.86 -3.02 -0.06
CA GLU A 218 -10.63 -1.65 -0.50
C GLU A 218 -9.21 -1.19 -0.16
N SER A 219 -8.76 -1.42 1.07
CA SER A 219 -7.39 -1.10 1.51
C SER A 219 -6.33 -1.80 0.67
N ARG A 220 -6.54 -3.09 0.33
CA ARG A 220 -5.63 -3.85 -0.55
C ARG A 220 -5.62 -3.30 -1.97
N SER A 221 -6.78 -2.95 -2.54
CA SER A 221 -6.89 -2.35 -3.87
C SER A 221 -6.15 -1.02 -3.95
N LEU A 222 -6.38 -0.12 -2.99
CA LEU A 222 -5.72 1.18 -2.92
C LEU A 222 -4.20 1.05 -2.77
N ARG A 223 -3.72 0.06 -2.01
CA ARG A 223 -2.29 -0.22 -1.89
C ARG A 223 -1.66 -0.61 -3.23
N GLN A 224 -2.32 -1.46 -4.01
CA GLN A 224 -1.86 -1.85 -5.35
C GLN A 224 -1.86 -0.66 -6.31
N GLU A 225 -2.92 0.14 -6.31
CA GLU A 225 -2.96 1.37 -7.13
C GLU A 225 -1.87 2.37 -6.75
N LEU A 226 -1.61 2.54 -5.46
CA LEU A 226 -0.54 3.39 -4.94
C LEU A 226 0.83 2.90 -5.39
N GLN A 227 1.08 1.58 -5.36
CA GLN A 227 2.32 0.99 -5.85
C GLN A 227 2.52 1.28 -7.35
N LEU A 228 1.52 1.00 -8.18
CA LEU A 228 1.59 1.26 -9.63
C LEU A 228 1.80 2.75 -9.94
N ALA A 229 1.15 3.63 -9.18
CA ALA A 229 1.33 5.08 -9.32
C ALA A 229 2.75 5.53 -8.92
N ARG A 230 3.36 4.91 -7.91
CA ARG A 230 4.77 5.17 -7.52
C ARG A 230 5.73 4.68 -8.59
N GLU A 231 5.53 3.48 -9.12
CA GLU A 231 6.34 2.95 -10.23
C GLU A 231 6.26 3.86 -11.46
N THR A 232 5.06 4.36 -11.80
CA THR A 232 4.86 5.32 -12.89
C THR A 232 5.57 6.66 -12.62
N LEU A 233 5.52 7.15 -11.38
CA LEU A 233 6.22 8.38 -10.99
C LEU A 233 7.74 8.20 -11.07
N GLU A 234 8.26 7.08 -10.59
CA GLU A 234 9.70 6.76 -10.64
C GLU A 234 10.20 6.61 -12.07
N ALA A 235 9.45 5.91 -12.93
CA ALA A 235 9.74 5.83 -14.36
C ALA A 235 9.76 7.21 -15.03
N SER A 236 8.97 8.17 -14.54
CA SER A 236 8.94 9.53 -15.07
C SER A 236 10.06 10.44 -14.54
N ARG A 237 10.70 10.11 -13.39
CA ARG A 237 11.62 11.02 -12.66
C ARG A 237 12.92 11.30 -13.39
N GLN A 238 13.36 10.43 -14.30
CA GLN A 238 14.59 10.62 -15.06
C GLN A 238 14.34 10.35 -16.54
N PRO A 239 14.16 11.39 -17.37
CA PRO A 239 14.31 11.20 -18.81
C PRO A 239 15.77 10.86 -19.07
N GLU A 240 16.04 9.56 -19.20
CA GLU A 240 17.33 9.07 -19.64
C GLU A 240 17.74 9.85 -20.90
N GLY A 241 18.97 10.37 -20.89
CA GLY A 241 19.51 11.15 -22.01
C GLY A 241 19.24 12.66 -22.00
N PHE A 242 18.43 13.24 -21.09
CA PHE A 242 18.28 14.71 -21.05
C PHE A 242 19.60 15.43 -20.76
N ARG A 243 20.37 14.92 -19.78
CA ARG A 243 21.71 15.43 -19.48
C ARG A 243 22.66 15.31 -20.69
N LEU A 244 22.58 14.19 -21.41
CA LEU A 244 23.38 13.95 -22.61
C LEU A 244 22.99 14.93 -23.73
N ALA A 245 21.69 15.16 -23.93
CA ALA A 245 21.17 16.11 -24.91
C ALA A 245 21.69 17.54 -24.64
N LEU A 246 21.63 18.00 -23.38
CA LEU A 246 22.19 19.30 -22.97
C LEU A 246 23.69 19.37 -23.26
N LEU A 247 24.44 18.31 -22.94
CA LEU A 247 25.88 18.27 -23.14
C LEU A 247 26.25 18.27 -24.64
N VAL A 248 25.52 17.53 -25.47
CA VAL A 248 25.64 17.57 -26.95
C VAL A 248 25.36 18.98 -27.47
N LEU A 249 24.28 19.62 -27.00
CA LEU A 249 23.90 20.97 -27.42
C LEU A 249 24.95 22.01 -27.00
N SER A 250 25.44 21.96 -25.77
CA SER A 250 26.53 22.83 -25.28
C SER A 250 27.81 22.65 -26.09
N THR A 251 28.14 21.41 -26.46
CA THR A 251 29.30 21.12 -27.31
C THR A 251 29.13 21.70 -28.71
N ALA A 252 27.93 21.60 -29.29
CA ALA A 252 27.61 22.20 -30.59
C ALA A 252 27.72 23.73 -30.57
N VAL A 253 27.23 24.38 -29.51
CA VAL A 253 27.38 25.83 -29.32
C VAL A 253 28.85 26.23 -29.22
N ALA A 254 29.64 25.50 -28.43
CA ALA A 254 31.06 25.79 -28.25
C ALA A 254 31.83 25.66 -29.58
N LEU A 255 31.63 24.54 -30.30
CA LEU A 255 32.38 24.23 -31.52
C LEU A 255 31.90 25.00 -32.76
N GLY A 256 30.59 25.23 -32.90
CA GLY A 256 30.02 25.81 -34.12
C GLY A 256 29.67 27.31 -34.02
N ILE A 257 29.65 27.89 -32.82
CA ILE A 257 29.36 29.33 -32.63
C ILE A 257 30.53 30.03 -31.94
N ALA A 258 30.90 29.59 -30.73
CA ALA A 258 31.89 30.30 -29.92
C ALA A 258 33.29 30.26 -30.56
N LEU A 259 33.72 29.10 -31.07
CA LEU A 259 35.04 28.94 -31.67
C LEU A 259 35.19 29.71 -33.01
N PRO A 260 34.28 29.63 -33.99
CA PRO A 260 34.31 30.49 -35.18
C PRO A 260 34.23 31.98 -34.86
N GLY A 261 33.43 32.37 -33.86
CA GLY A 261 33.32 33.76 -33.41
C GLY A 261 34.62 34.28 -32.78
N ALA A 262 35.25 33.48 -31.93
CA ALA A 262 36.57 33.81 -31.37
C ALA A 262 37.64 33.86 -32.46
N ALA A 263 37.61 32.93 -33.41
CA ALA A 263 38.50 32.95 -34.57
C ALA A 263 38.33 34.25 -35.37
N LEU A 264 37.10 34.68 -35.65
CA LEU A 264 36.83 35.97 -36.33
C LEU A 264 37.34 37.17 -35.53
N ALA A 265 37.20 37.17 -34.21
CA ALA A 265 37.56 38.30 -33.35
C ALA A 265 39.07 38.47 -33.16
N PHE A 266 39.82 37.38 -33.09
CA PHE A 266 41.24 37.39 -32.71
C PHE A 266 42.19 37.07 -33.87
N TRP A 267 41.70 36.89 -35.10
CA TRP A 267 42.58 36.55 -36.22
C TRP A 267 43.42 37.75 -36.69
N PRO A 268 44.76 37.62 -36.78
CA PRO A 268 45.62 38.71 -37.20
C PRO A 268 45.43 39.02 -38.69
N ALA A 269 45.33 40.31 -39.03
CA ALA A 269 45.08 40.80 -40.40
C ALA A 269 46.17 40.41 -41.42
N GLN A 270 47.36 40.02 -40.96
CA GLN A 270 48.53 39.69 -41.80
C GLN A 270 48.92 38.20 -41.73
N ALA A 271 48.00 37.31 -41.39
CA ALA A 271 48.29 35.88 -41.36
C ALA A 271 48.74 35.35 -42.74
N PRO A 272 49.72 34.44 -42.81
CA PRO A 272 50.10 33.80 -44.06
C PRO A 272 48.94 32.97 -44.61
N TRP A 273 48.79 32.96 -45.93
CA TRP A 273 47.69 32.28 -46.65
C TRP A 273 47.45 30.82 -46.21
N GLY A 274 48.51 30.06 -45.92
CA GLY A 274 48.40 28.67 -45.46
C GLY A 274 47.75 28.53 -44.08
N ALA A 275 48.01 29.46 -43.14
CA ALA A 275 47.39 29.43 -41.81
C ALA A 275 45.90 29.74 -41.89
N GLU A 276 45.50 30.63 -42.79
CA GLU A 276 44.10 30.97 -43.05
C GLU A 276 43.33 29.76 -43.62
N LEU A 277 43.90 29.08 -44.62
CA LEU A 277 43.30 27.86 -45.18
C LEU A 277 43.15 26.76 -44.12
N ALA A 278 44.19 26.56 -43.28
CA ALA A 278 44.16 25.59 -42.21
C ALA A 278 43.07 25.89 -41.18
N LEU A 279 42.90 27.16 -40.78
CA LEU A 279 41.82 27.57 -39.87
C LEU A 279 40.44 27.33 -40.49
N ARG A 280 40.24 27.67 -41.77
CA ARG A 280 38.97 27.42 -42.47
C ARG A 280 38.64 25.92 -42.48
N ALA A 281 39.62 25.09 -42.85
CA ALA A 281 39.46 23.65 -42.87
C ALA A 281 39.16 23.09 -41.46
N LEU A 282 39.82 23.62 -40.43
CA LEU A 282 39.58 23.24 -39.04
C LEU A 282 38.16 23.62 -38.58
N CYS A 283 37.73 24.87 -38.79
CA CYS A 283 36.39 25.33 -38.41
C CYS A 283 35.30 24.54 -39.15
N LEU A 284 35.48 24.29 -40.46
CA LEU A 284 34.57 23.46 -41.24
C LEU A 284 34.54 22.02 -40.73
N GLY A 285 35.70 21.44 -40.43
CA GLY A 285 35.81 20.10 -39.87
C GLY A 285 35.14 19.97 -38.50
N LEU A 286 35.34 20.95 -37.61
CA LEU A 286 34.68 21.00 -36.30
C LEU A 286 33.16 21.18 -36.41
N PHE A 287 32.71 22.01 -37.34
CA PHE A 287 31.28 22.14 -37.64
C PHE A 287 30.68 20.81 -38.09
N LEU A 288 31.27 20.16 -39.11
CA LEU A 288 30.82 18.86 -39.59
C LEU A 288 30.89 17.77 -38.50
N ALA A 289 31.92 17.80 -37.65
CA ALA A 289 32.04 16.90 -36.51
C ALA A 289 30.92 17.12 -35.49
N SER A 290 30.59 18.37 -35.16
CA SER A 290 29.47 18.69 -34.26
C SER A 290 28.13 18.22 -34.82
N LEU A 291 27.89 18.43 -36.12
CA LEU A 291 26.70 17.93 -36.81
C LEU A 291 26.63 16.40 -36.77
N GLY A 292 27.76 15.72 -37.00
CA GLY A 292 27.87 14.27 -36.88
C GLY A 292 27.56 13.77 -35.47
N VAL A 293 28.01 14.46 -34.43
CA VAL A 293 27.70 14.14 -33.03
C VAL A 293 26.20 14.30 -32.73
N ILE A 294 25.59 15.39 -33.19
CA ILE A 294 24.14 15.63 -33.01
C ILE A 294 23.32 14.56 -33.73
N LEU A 295 23.61 14.29 -35.00
CA LEU A 295 22.91 13.26 -35.77
C LEU A 295 23.05 11.89 -35.11
N ARG A 296 24.26 11.55 -34.67
CA ARG A 296 24.52 10.27 -34.00
C ARG A 296 23.79 10.14 -32.66
N PHE A 297 23.70 11.23 -31.90
CA PHE A 297 22.88 11.29 -30.70
C PHE A 297 21.39 11.07 -31.03
N LEU A 298 20.85 11.74 -32.06
CA LEU A 298 19.46 11.56 -32.49
C LEU A 298 19.17 10.11 -32.91
N PHE A 299 20.10 9.46 -33.61
CA PHE A 299 19.97 8.03 -33.96
C PHE A 299 19.95 7.11 -32.74
N HIS A 300 20.83 7.31 -31.76
CA HIS A 300 20.81 6.52 -30.52
C HIS A 300 19.54 6.78 -29.72
N TYR A 301 19.13 8.04 -29.60
CA TYR A 301 17.89 8.40 -28.91
C TYR A 301 16.66 7.77 -29.59
N ALA A 302 16.62 7.72 -30.92
CA ALA A 302 15.56 7.05 -31.67
C ALA A 302 15.61 5.51 -31.53
N ALA A 303 16.78 4.90 -31.38
CA ALA A 303 16.92 3.47 -31.10
C ALA A 303 16.45 3.13 -29.67
N PHE A 304 16.85 3.94 -28.70
CA PHE A 304 16.39 3.85 -27.32
C PHE A 304 14.87 3.96 -27.20
N LEU A 305 14.25 4.94 -27.87
CA LEU A 305 12.80 5.09 -27.89
C LEU A 305 12.04 3.91 -28.53
N ARG A 306 12.71 3.12 -29.40
CA ARG A 306 12.15 1.90 -29.97
C ARG A 306 12.31 0.68 -29.07
N GLY A 307 13.07 0.79 -27.98
CA GLY A 307 13.42 -0.33 -27.11
C GLY A 307 14.54 -1.22 -27.68
N ASP A 308 15.22 -0.80 -28.74
CA ASP A 308 16.34 -1.54 -29.34
C ASP A 308 17.59 -1.53 -28.44
N GLU A 309 17.74 -0.45 -27.65
CA GLU A 309 18.85 -0.29 -26.70
C GLU A 309 18.30 -0.15 -25.27
N PRO A 310 18.81 -0.91 -24.29
CA PRO A 310 18.29 -0.90 -22.92
C PRO A 310 18.65 0.36 -22.14
N GLN A 311 19.73 1.07 -22.51
CA GLN A 311 20.25 2.23 -21.78
C GLN A 311 20.96 3.20 -22.73
N LEU A 312 20.78 4.49 -22.49
CA LEU A 312 21.52 5.55 -23.19
C LEU A 312 22.97 5.66 -22.67
N PRO A 313 23.96 5.99 -23.54
CA PRO A 313 25.34 6.14 -23.11
C PRO A 313 25.54 7.34 -22.17
N ASP A 314 26.17 7.11 -21.02
CA ASP A 314 26.40 8.15 -20.00
C ASP A 314 27.40 9.24 -20.40
N ARG A 315 28.21 9.02 -21.46
CA ARG A 315 29.30 9.92 -21.86
C ARG A 315 29.36 10.10 -23.38
N LEU A 316 29.71 11.32 -23.82
CA LEU A 316 29.85 11.64 -25.26
C LEU A 316 30.82 10.72 -26.02
N TRP A 317 31.92 10.30 -25.40
CA TRP A 317 32.90 9.47 -26.10
C TRP A 317 32.38 8.05 -26.38
N HIS A 318 31.38 7.58 -25.63
CA HIS A 318 30.68 6.34 -25.95
C HIS A 318 29.83 6.48 -27.20
N LEU A 319 29.26 7.67 -27.45
CA LEU A 319 28.69 7.95 -28.76
C LEU A 319 29.79 7.80 -29.81
N ALA A 320 30.94 8.46 -29.67
CA ALA A 320 32.00 8.42 -30.69
C ALA A 320 32.57 7.00 -30.97
N ARG A 321 32.70 6.15 -29.95
CA ARG A 321 33.16 4.76 -30.12
C ARG A 321 32.02 3.91 -30.70
N ARG A 322 32.01 3.77 -32.03
CA ARG A 322 31.20 2.80 -32.78
C ARG A 322 31.53 1.38 -32.31
N ARG A 323 30.89 0.90 -31.25
CA ARG A 323 30.93 -0.52 -30.90
C ARG A 323 30.18 -1.25 -32.01
N SER A 324 30.89 -2.10 -32.74
CA SER A 324 30.36 -2.97 -33.78
C SER A 324 29.46 -4.07 -33.20
N ALA A 325 28.62 -3.75 -32.21
CA ALA A 325 27.73 -4.71 -31.55
C ALA A 325 26.74 -5.33 -32.53
N TRP A 326 26.41 -4.65 -33.63
CA TRP A 326 25.64 -5.24 -34.74
C TRP A 326 26.32 -6.47 -35.37
N ARG A 327 27.65 -6.56 -35.29
CA ARG A 327 28.40 -7.72 -35.80
C ARG A 327 28.30 -8.92 -34.85
N ASP A 328 28.01 -8.69 -33.57
CA ASP A 328 27.87 -9.74 -32.56
C ASP A 328 26.40 -10.17 -32.35
N SER A 329 25.43 -9.35 -32.80
CA SER A 329 23.98 -9.67 -32.76
C SER A 329 23.46 -10.37 -34.00
N LEU A 330 24.30 -10.58 -35.03
CA LEU A 330 23.94 -11.50 -36.11
C LEU A 330 23.89 -12.90 -35.49
N PRO A 331 22.76 -13.63 -35.59
CA PRO A 331 22.72 -15.03 -35.16
C PRO A 331 23.89 -15.73 -35.85
N PRO A 332 24.67 -16.57 -35.15
CA PRO A 332 25.81 -17.25 -35.75
C PRO A 332 25.31 -17.98 -37.00
N GLU A 333 25.60 -17.44 -38.17
CA GLU A 333 25.29 -18.07 -39.46
C GLU A 333 25.79 -19.51 -39.37
N GLY A 334 24.86 -20.43 -39.63
CA GLY A 334 24.90 -21.80 -39.17
C GLY A 334 26.30 -22.40 -39.13
N ARG A 335 26.80 -22.66 -37.92
CA ARG A 335 27.68 -23.82 -37.78
C ARG A 335 26.84 -25.03 -38.17
N PRO A 336 27.20 -25.79 -39.22
CA PRO A 336 26.46 -27.00 -39.57
C PRO A 336 26.41 -27.87 -38.31
N GLN A 337 25.19 -28.19 -37.87
CA GLN A 337 24.98 -29.14 -36.80
C GLN A 337 25.56 -30.46 -37.28
N THR A 338 26.74 -30.81 -36.79
CA THR A 338 27.29 -32.15 -36.98
C THR A 338 26.34 -33.10 -36.26
N MET A 339 25.53 -33.82 -37.03
CA MET A 339 24.73 -34.93 -36.55
C MET A 339 25.64 -35.93 -35.84
N SER A 340 25.59 -35.92 -34.51
CA SER A 340 26.20 -36.94 -33.67
C SER A 340 25.31 -38.19 -33.76
N THR A 341 25.72 -39.15 -34.58
CA THR A 341 25.19 -40.50 -34.57
C THR A 341 25.71 -41.24 -33.35
N ARG A 342 24.81 -41.61 -32.43
CA ARG A 342 24.99 -42.69 -31.47
C ARG A 342 23.69 -43.44 -31.26
#